data_AF-A0A970UJX0-F1
#
_entry.id   AF-A0A970UJX0-F1
#
_cell.length_a   1.000
_cell.length_b   1.000
_cell.length_c   1.000
_cell.angle_alpha   90.00
_cell.angle_beta   90.00
_cell.angle_gamma   90.00
#
_symmetry.space_group_name_H-M   'P 1'
#
loop_
_entity.id
_entity.type
_entity.pdbx_description
1 polymer ?
#
loop_
_entity_poly.entity_id
_entity_poly.type
_entity_poly.pdbx_seq_one_letter_code
_entity_poly.pdbx_strand_id
1 'polypeptide(L)'
;MDWIEAAGSIPPLEKKDLLRFNLTVEDEGNVLNQYNRSLRNITSDSADIAGIALRKLLTRFPDWGEASLLFGICLAIEGKMNRASAVFEHALDVGLRSEQLTYLAQVSVREAREGHSKRTHPPEETNPAKNILNAVIPKQNPLVQEENQIRPRTHMQAPILMKASRRPTRAKMATDRERRELLMQSTSSNGEIPDDEINVSIPKTPAEKLRIALIVVAAILLLTGAYFLTTLLILPQIDKAKERDLANKKLEFLTGALFEKKSDPEIAEILARYESEYGSSQSETTNPDEQAEP
;
A
#
# COMPACT_ATOMS: atom_id res chain seq x y z
N MET A 1 18.24 0.87 -25.08
CA MET A 1 19.44 1.68 -24.77
C MET A 1 20.54 0.73 -24.34
N ASP A 2 21.77 0.96 -24.80
CA ASP A 2 22.93 0.26 -24.24
C ASP A 2 23.37 1.00 -22.96
N TRP A 3 23.15 0.36 -21.81
CA TRP A 3 23.43 0.94 -20.50
C TRP A 3 24.93 1.04 -20.21
N ILE A 4 25.76 0.19 -20.83
CA ILE A 4 27.21 0.21 -20.67
C ILE A 4 27.78 1.41 -21.41
N GLU A 5 27.31 1.66 -22.63
CA GLU A 5 27.65 2.85 -23.41
C GLU A 5 27.21 4.14 -22.69
N ALA A 6 26.00 4.12 -22.09
CA ALA A 6 25.49 5.22 -21.29
C ALA A 6 26.43 5.55 -20.10
N ALA A 7 26.91 4.54 -19.38
CA ALA A 7 27.90 4.73 -18.31
C ALA A 7 29.23 5.29 -18.84
N GLY A 8 29.68 4.83 -20.02
CA GLY A 8 30.89 5.32 -20.68
C GLY A 8 30.83 6.79 -21.08
N SER A 9 29.63 7.35 -21.28
CA SER A 9 29.43 8.78 -21.58
C SER A 9 29.63 9.69 -20.37
N ILE A 10 29.65 9.14 -19.15
CA ILE A 10 29.82 9.90 -17.92
C ILE A 10 31.32 10.16 -17.70
N PRO A 11 31.76 11.43 -17.57
CA PRO A 11 33.17 11.73 -17.34
C PRO A 11 33.59 11.32 -15.92
N PRO A 12 34.86 10.90 -15.73
CA PRO A 12 35.39 10.66 -14.39
C PRO A 12 35.38 11.96 -13.57
N LEU A 13 35.28 11.81 -12.26
CA LEU A 13 35.30 12.94 -11.34
C LEU A 13 36.71 13.45 -11.07
N GLU A 14 36.80 14.76 -10.95
CA GLU A 14 37.97 15.49 -10.48
C GLU A 14 37.73 16.05 -9.08
N LYS A 15 38.82 16.44 -8.40
CA LYS A 15 38.78 17.05 -7.05
C LYS A 15 37.87 18.27 -6.96
N LYS A 16 37.87 19.10 -8.01
CA LYS A 16 37.03 20.31 -8.11
C LYS A 16 35.52 20.01 -8.02
N ASP A 17 35.11 18.79 -8.34
CA ASP A 17 33.71 18.41 -8.38
C ASP A 17 33.17 18.00 -7.01
N LEU A 18 34.06 17.70 -6.05
CA LEU A 18 33.73 17.28 -4.70
C LEU A 18 33.63 18.44 -3.70
N LEU A 19 33.89 19.68 -4.16
CA LEU A 19 33.83 20.88 -3.33
C LEU A 19 32.46 21.10 -2.66
N ARG A 20 31.39 20.56 -3.25
CA ARG A 20 30.02 20.63 -2.70
C ARG A 20 29.86 19.88 -1.37
N PHE A 21 30.70 18.89 -1.07
CA PHE A 21 30.51 17.97 0.06
C PHE A 21 31.31 18.33 1.32
N ASN A 22 32.08 19.43 1.33
CA ASN A 22 32.90 19.89 2.46
C ASN A 22 33.69 18.74 3.14
N LEU A 23 34.34 17.91 2.31
CA LEU A 23 35.09 16.73 2.74
C LEU A 23 36.46 17.10 3.32
N THR A 24 37.00 16.23 4.18
CA THR A 24 38.42 16.26 4.53
C THR A 24 39.27 15.78 3.34
N VAL A 25 40.54 16.19 3.26
CA VAL A 25 41.43 15.85 2.14
C VAL A 25 41.59 14.33 1.96
N GLU A 26 41.59 13.57 3.07
CA GLU A 26 41.67 12.11 3.05
C GLU A 26 40.38 11.47 2.54
N ASP A 27 39.22 11.95 3.01
CA ASP A 27 37.91 11.47 2.55
C ASP A 27 37.66 11.80 1.07
N GLU A 28 38.12 12.97 0.61
CA GLU A 28 37.99 13.39 -0.78
C GLU A 28 38.67 12.39 -1.73
N GLY A 29 39.89 11.96 -1.40
CA GLY A 29 40.62 10.95 -2.17
C GLY A 29 39.90 9.60 -2.20
N ASN A 30 39.36 9.16 -1.05
CA ASN A 30 38.63 7.91 -0.94
C ASN A 30 37.34 7.92 -1.77
N VAL A 31 36.55 8.99 -1.66
CA VAL A 31 35.29 9.16 -2.38
C VAL A 31 35.52 9.24 -3.89
N LEU A 32 36.52 10.01 -4.32
CA LEU A 32 36.88 10.13 -5.74
C LEU A 32 37.32 8.79 -6.32
N ASN A 33 38.17 8.06 -5.61
CA ASN A 33 38.63 6.73 -6.03
C ASN A 33 37.48 5.73 -6.09
N GLN A 34 36.58 5.75 -5.11
CA GLN A 34 35.43 4.84 -5.06
C GLN A 34 34.45 5.10 -6.22
N TYR A 35 34.15 6.36 -6.54
CA TYR A 35 33.31 6.71 -7.68
C TYR A 35 33.95 6.30 -9.01
N ASN A 36 35.19 6.74 -9.25
CA ASN A 36 35.88 6.48 -10.51
C ASN A 36 36.15 4.97 -10.73
N ARG A 37 36.40 4.22 -9.65
CA ARG A 37 36.47 2.76 -9.72
C ARG A 37 35.12 2.14 -10.08
N SER A 38 34.02 2.65 -9.52
CA SER A 38 32.67 2.17 -9.84
C SER A 38 32.34 2.39 -11.32
N LEU A 39 32.70 3.56 -11.86
CA LEU A 39 32.53 3.87 -13.28
C LEU A 39 33.28 2.89 -14.19
N ARG A 40 34.54 2.58 -13.88
CA ARG A 40 35.32 1.57 -14.61
C ARG A 40 34.71 0.18 -14.50
N ASN A 41 34.26 -0.21 -13.31
CA ASN A 41 33.65 -1.51 -13.08
C ASN A 41 32.37 -1.70 -13.89
N ILE A 42 31.56 -0.65 -14.08
CA ILE A 42 30.36 -0.72 -14.92
C ILE A 42 30.74 -0.95 -16.38
N THR A 43 31.76 -0.23 -16.87
CA THR A 43 32.24 -0.42 -18.25
C THR A 43 32.91 -1.78 -18.49
N SER A 44 33.36 -2.46 -17.43
CA SER A 44 33.99 -3.78 -17.50
C SER A 44 33.05 -4.93 -17.11
N ASP A 45 31.73 -4.74 -17.27
CA ASP A 45 30.70 -5.75 -16.99
C ASP A 45 30.64 -6.24 -15.52
N SER A 46 31.08 -5.40 -14.58
CA SER A 46 31.02 -5.65 -13.12
C SER A 46 30.10 -4.64 -12.44
N ALA A 47 28.88 -4.52 -12.97
CA ALA A 47 27.88 -3.54 -12.52
C ALA A 47 27.36 -3.82 -11.10
N ASP A 48 27.37 -5.06 -10.65
CA ASP A 48 27.00 -5.51 -9.31
C ASP A 48 27.95 -4.96 -8.24
N ILE A 49 29.27 -5.10 -8.46
CA ILE A 49 30.32 -4.59 -7.57
C ILE A 49 30.25 -3.06 -7.52
N ALA A 50 30.04 -2.42 -8.68
CA ALA A 50 29.84 -0.98 -8.76
C ALA A 50 28.59 -0.53 -7.99
N GLY A 51 27.48 -1.26 -8.13
CA GLY A 51 26.23 -1.00 -7.43
C GLY A 51 26.39 -1.03 -5.90
N ILE A 52 27.15 -1.99 -5.37
CA ILE A 52 27.45 -2.05 -3.92
C ILE A 52 28.28 -0.85 -3.47
N ALA A 53 29.31 -0.48 -4.24
CA ALA A 53 30.17 0.65 -3.91
C ALA A 53 29.42 1.99 -3.96
N LEU A 54 28.57 2.19 -4.98
CA LEU A 54 27.77 3.39 -5.14
C LEU A 54 26.67 3.51 -4.09
N ARG A 55 26.05 2.40 -3.70
CA ARG A 55 25.08 2.38 -2.59
C ARG A 55 25.71 2.86 -1.28
N LYS A 56 26.93 2.42 -0.97
CA LYS A 56 27.67 2.90 0.21
C LYS A 56 27.93 4.41 0.14
N LEU A 57 28.28 4.93 -1.04
CA LEU A 57 28.45 6.37 -1.25
C LEU A 57 27.14 7.13 -1.05
N LEU A 58 26.03 6.68 -1.64
CA LEU A 58 24.71 7.31 -1.51
C LEU A 58 24.14 7.24 -0.08
N THR A 59 24.59 6.29 0.74
CA THR A 59 24.24 6.25 2.16
C THR A 59 24.92 7.40 2.93
N ARG A 60 26.15 7.76 2.56
CA ARG A 60 26.91 8.87 3.15
C ARG A 60 26.55 10.23 2.54
N PHE A 61 26.23 10.25 1.24
CA PHE A 61 25.92 11.44 0.44
C PHE A 61 24.62 11.20 -0.34
N PRO A 62 23.45 11.34 0.31
CA PRO A 62 22.17 11.11 -0.36
C PRO A 62 21.92 12.10 -1.48
N ASP A 63 22.34 13.36 -1.32
CA ASP A 63 22.12 14.44 -2.28
C ASP A 63 23.17 14.46 -3.41
N TRP A 64 23.68 13.29 -3.80
CA TRP A 64 24.66 13.18 -4.88
C TRP A 64 24.00 12.68 -6.17
N GLY A 65 23.70 13.62 -7.07
CA GLY A 65 23.03 13.36 -8.35
C GLY A 65 23.82 12.44 -9.28
N GLU A 66 25.12 12.67 -9.45
CA GLU A 66 25.96 11.85 -10.36
C GLU A 66 26.15 10.42 -9.87
N ALA A 67 26.28 10.23 -8.55
CA ALA A 67 26.33 8.89 -7.96
C ALA A 67 24.97 8.19 -8.07
N SER A 68 23.86 8.93 -7.93
CA SER A 68 22.50 8.41 -8.13
C SER A 68 22.29 7.97 -9.57
N LEU A 69 22.67 8.80 -10.55
CA LEU A 69 22.58 8.47 -11.97
C LEU A 69 23.37 7.18 -12.28
N LEU A 70 24.62 7.09 -11.84
CA LEU A 70 25.46 5.93 -12.08
C LEU A 70 24.89 4.65 -11.41
N PHE A 71 24.33 4.79 -10.19
CA PHE A 71 23.66 3.69 -9.49
C PHE A 71 22.39 3.22 -10.23
N GLY A 72 21.61 4.15 -10.79
CA GLY A 72 20.46 3.83 -11.62
C GLY A 72 20.84 3.04 -12.87
N ILE A 73 21.99 3.36 -13.49
CA ILE A 73 22.53 2.60 -14.62
C ILE A 73 22.89 1.17 -14.19
N CYS A 74 23.53 0.98 -13.02
CA CYS A 74 23.78 -0.37 -12.49
C CYS A 74 22.48 -1.18 -12.34
N LEU A 75 21.44 -0.57 -11.78
CA LEU A 75 20.14 -1.23 -11.61
C LEU A 75 19.49 -1.58 -12.96
N ALA A 76 19.66 -0.73 -13.97
CA ALA A 76 19.15 -0.97 -15.31
C ALA A 76 19.88 -2.15 -15.99
N ILE A 77 21.21 -2.26 -15.81
CA ILE A 77 22.02 -3.41 -16.26
C ILE A 77 21.55 -4.70 -15.58
N GLU A 78 21.28 -4.66 -14.28
CA GLU A 78 20.70 -5.79 -13.51
C GLU A 78 19.25 -6.12 -13.90
N GLY A 79 18.63 -5.33 -14.79
CA GLY A 79 17.26 -5.53 -15.24
C GLY A 79 16.18 -5.02 -14.28
N LYS A 80 16.54 -4.28 -13.23
CA LYS A 80 15.63 -3.74 -12.21
C LYS A 80 15.07 -2.38 -12.62
N MET A 81 14.36 -2.35 -13.74
CA MET A 81 13.92 -1.12 -14.41
C MET A 81 13.08 -0.17 -13.53
N ASN A 82 12.21 -0.71 -12.67
CA ASN A 82 11.38 0.10 -11.76
C ASN A 82 12.19 0.86 -10.72
N ARG A 83 13.21 0.21 -10.16
CA ARG A 83 14.10 0.86 -9.19
C ARG A 83 15.03 1.81 -9.91
N ALA A 84 15.52 1.44 -11.10
CA ALA A 84 16.33 2.31 -11.94
C ALA A 84 15.60 3.62 -12.27
N SER A 85 14.32 3.57 -12.69
CA SER A 85 13.55 4.78 -13.00
C SER A 85 13.40 5.71 -11.79
N ALA A 86 13.09 5.15 -10.60
CA ALA A 86 12.98 5.94 -9.38
C ALA A 86 14.31 6.60 -8.98
N VAL A 87 15.43 5.88 -9.17
CA VAL A 87 16.77 6.41 -8.89
C VAL A 87 17.18 7.49 -9.91
N PHE A 88 16.80 7.36 -11.17
CA PHE A 88 17.04 8.40 -12.18
C PHE A 88 16.23 9.66 -11.91
N GLU A 89 14.96 9.52 -11.49
CA GLU A 89 14.14 10.66 -11.05
C GLU A 89 14.76 11.36 -9.85
N HIS A 90 15.24 10.60 -8.87
CA HIS A 90 15.98 11.15 -7.73
C HIS A 90 17.23 11.92 -8.15
N ALA A 91 18.00 11.40 -9.12
CA ALA A 91 19.16 12.10 -9.65
C ALA A 91 18.80 13.46 -10.28
N LEU A 92 17.66 13.55 -10.96
CA LEU A 92 17.14 14.79 -11.54
C LEU A 92 16.68 15.77 -10.45
N ASP A 93 16.01 15.29 -9.42
CA ASP A 93 15.52 16.12 -8.30
C ASP A 93 16.66 16.76 -7.50
N VAL A 94 17.74 16.00 -7.29
CA VAL A 94 18.94 16.45 -6.56
C VAL A 94 19.78 17.43 -7.39
N GLY A 95 19.67 17.35 -8.72
CA GLY A 95 20.43 18.15 -9.68
C GLY A 95 21.79 17.55 -10.01
N LEU A 96 22.16 17.65 -11.30
CA LEU A 96 23.44 17.19 -11.85
C LEU A 96 24.30 18.38 -12.29
N ARG A 97 25.62 18.21 -12.24
CA ARG A 97 26.60 19.26 -12.58
C ARG A 97 26.53 19.75 -14.03
N SER A 98 26.17 18.86 -14.96
CA SER A 98 26.21 19.14 -16.40
C SER A 98 24.86 18.90 -17.04
N GLU A 99 24.48 19.77 -17.98
CA GLU A 99 23.29 19.61 -18.81
C GLU A 99 23.30 18.29 -19.59
N GLN A 100 24.49 17.83 -20.02
CA GLN A 100 24.64 16.54 -20.69
C GLN A 100 24.22 15.37 -19.78
N LEU A 101 24.56 15.44 -18.49
CA LEU A 101 24.17 14.42 -17.51
C LEU A 101 22.68 14.50 -17.19
N THR A 102 22.11 15.70 -17.15
CA THR A 102 20.66 15.90 -17.01
C THR A 102 19.90 15.31 -18.20
N TYR A 103 20.38 15.55 -19.42
CA TYR A 103 19.81 14.94 -20.62
C TYR A 103 19.91 13.41 -20.59
N LEU A 104 21.09 12.87 -20.23
CA LEU A 104 21.28 11.42 -20.06
C LEU A 104 20.30 10.84 -19.04
N ALA A 105 20.13 11.50 -17.89
CA ALA A 105 19.21 11.08 -16.85
C ALA A 105 17.75 11.09 -17.34
N GLN A 106 17.31 12.14 -18.04
CA GLN A 106 15.96 12.22 -18.62
C GLN A 106 15.69 11.10 -19.64
N VAL A 107 16.64 10.85 -20.55
CA VAL A 107 16.55 9.74 -21.52
C VAL A 107 16.50 8.40 -20.78
N SER A 108 17.32 8.23 -19.75
CA SER A 108 17.37 7.00 -18.95
C SER A 108 16.06 6.73 -18.19
N VAL A 109 15.39 7.76 -17.66
CA VAL A 109 14.04 7.64 -17.06
C VAL A 109 13.05 7.10 -18.07
N ARG A 110 13.01 7.71 -19.27
CA ARG A 110 12.08 7.32 -20.33
C ARG A 110 12.30 5.86 -20.73
N GLU A 111 13.55 5.49 -21.01
CA GLU A 111 13.89 4.14 -21.44
C GLU A 111 13.60 3.09 -20.35
N ALA A 112 13.90 3.40 -19.09
CA ALA A 112 13.60 2.49 -17.97
C ALA A 112 12.08 2.25 -17.83
N ARG A 113 11.25 3.29 -17.99
CA ARG A 113 9.79 3.18 -17.97
C ARG A 113 9.25 2.37 -19.16
N GLU A 114 9.76 2.63 -20.36
CA GLU A 114 9.40 1.86 -21.57
C GLU A 114 9.84 0.38 -21.44
N GLY A 115 11.01 0.12 -20.87
CA GLY A 115 11.52 -1.21 -20.58
C GLY A 115 10.67 -1.97 -19.56
N HIS A 116 10.11 -1.28 -18.57
CA HIS A 116 9.15 -1.88 -17.65
C HIS A 116 7.85 -2.26 -18.36
N SER A 117 7.28 -1.35 -19.16
CA SER A 117 6.02 -1.58 -19.89
C SER A 117 6.10 -2.76 -20.86
N LYS A 118 7.23 -2.96 -21.54
CA LYS A 118 7.44 -4.09 -22.47
C LYS A 118 7.56 -5.45 -21.75
N ARG A 119 8.00 -5.46 -20.49
CA ARG A 119 8.10 -6.68 -19.67
C ARG A 119 6.77 -7.06 -19.03
N THR A 120 5.97 -6.08 -18.62
CA THR A 120 4.64 -6.32 -18.03
C THR A 120 3.58 -6.62 -19.08
N HIS A 121 3.73 -6.06 -20.29
CA HIS A 121 2.90 -6.36 -21.44
C HIS A 121 3.80 -6.73 -22.63
N PRO A 122 4.09 -8.03 -22.86
CA PRO A 122 4.71 -8.42 -24.12
C PRO A 122 3.81 -7.94 -25.26
N PRO A 123 4.37 -7.45 -26.38
CA PRO A 123 3.57 -6.94 -27.49
C PRO A 123 2.61 -8.03 -27.91
N GLU A 124 1.32 -7.76 -27.74
CA GLU A 124 0.25 -8.66 -28.13
C GLU A 124 0.38 -8.84 -29.65
N GLU A 125 0.82 -10.02 -30.09
CA GLU A 125 0.83 -10.38 -31.50
C GLU A 125 -0.61 -10.24 -32.00
N THR A 126 -0.90 -9.14 -32.68
CA THR A 126 -2.19 -8.82 -33.26
C THR A 126 -2.45 -9.78 -34.41
N ASN A 127 -2.82 -11.02 -34.08
CA ASN A 127 -3.42 -11.96 -35.00
C ASN A 127 -4.90 -11.56 -35.13
N PRO A 128 -5.32 -10.92 -36.25
CA PRO A 128 -6.68 -10.39 -36.40
C PRO A 128 -7.75 -11.48 -36.29
N ALA A 129 -7.39 -12.75 -36.56
CA ALA A 129 -8.29 -13.89 -36.47
C ALA A 129 -8.71 -14.23 -35.03
N LYS A 130 -7.87 -13.98 -34.01
CA LYS A 130 -8.22 -14.28 -32.60
C LYS A 130 -9.17 -13.23 -32.01
N ASN A 131 -9.10 -11.98 -32.48
CA ASN A 131 -10.00 -10.92 -32.01
C ASN A 131 -11.44 -11.08 -32.51
N ILE A 132 -11.65 -11.65 -33.70
CA ILE A 132 -13.00 -11.90 -34.22
C ILE A 132 -13.68 -13.04 -33.44
N LEU A 133 -12.93 -14.09 -33.09
CA LEU A 133 -13.44 -15.19 -32.26
C LEU A 133 -13.81 -14.73 -30.83
N ASN A 134 -13.03 -13.82 -30.23
CA ASN A 134 -13.32 -13.28 -28.90
C ASN A 134 -14.47 -12.25 -28.88
N ALA A 135 -14.75 -11.59 -30.01
CA ALA A 135 -15.84 -10.63 -30.13
C ALA A 135 -17.21 -11.28 -30.45
N VAL A 136 -17.21 -12.47 -31.06
CA VAL A 136 -18.44 -13.18 -31.47
C VAL A 136 -18.94 -14.15 -30.40
N ILE A 137 -18.11 -14.52 -29.41
CA ILE A 137 -18.52 -15.35 -28.29
C ILE A 137 -19.00 -14.44 -27.15
N PRO A 138 -20.32 -14.34 -26.86
CA PRO A 138 -20.79 -13.59 -25.71
C PRO A 138 -20.24 -14.24 -24.44
N LYS A 139 -19.41 -13.51 -23.70
CA LYS A 139 -19.02 -13.90 -22.34
C LYS A 139 -20.28 -13.87 -21.47
N GLN A 140 -20.91 -15.03 -21.30
CA GLN A 140 -22.02 -15.17 -20.36
C GLN A 140 -21.52 -14.83 -18.95
N ASN A 141 -22.24 -13.92 -18.31
CA ASN A 141 -22.00 -13.48 -16.95
C ASN A 141 -22.12 -14.69 -16.01
N PRO A 142 -21.14 -14.99 -15.13
CA PRO A 142 -21.09 -16.25 -14.36
C PRO A 142 -22.15 -16.36 -13.24
N LEU A 143 -23.15 -15.48 -13.20
CA LEU A 143 -24.14 -15.36 -12.13
C LEU A 143 -25.58 -15.65 -12.57
N VAL A 144 -25.83 -15.94 -13.85
CA VAL A 144 -27.17 -16.31 -14.34
C VAL A 144 -27.18 -17.80 -14.66
N GLN A 145 -27.73 -18.60 -13.75
CA GLN A 145 -28.03 -20.01 -13.97
C GLN A 145 -29.39 -20.13 -14.65
N GLU A 146 -29.45 -20.68 -15.85
CA GLU A 146 -30.69 -21.23 -16.41
C GLU A 146 -30.91 -22.64 -15.84
N GLU A 147 -32.13 -22.90 -15.38
CA GLU A 147 -32.56 -24.16 -14.79
C GLU A 147 -32.35 -25.34 -15.78
N ASN A 148 -31.74 -26.42 -15.29
CA ASN A 148 -31.57 -27.73 -15.95
C ASN A 148 -30.33 -28.05 -16.82
N GLN A 149 -29.17 -27.43 -16.59
CA GLN A 149 -27.90 -28.01 -17.08
C GLN A 149 -26.85 -28.17 -15.98
N ILE A 150 -26.64 -29.41 -15.53
CA ILE A 150 -25.51 -29.79 -14.67
C ILE A 150 -24.26 -29.88 -15.56
N ARG A 151 -23.48 -28.81 -15.62
CA ARG A 151 -22.10 -28.90 -16.15
C ARG A 151 -21.14 -29.33 -15.03
N PRO A 152 -20.19 -30.24 -15.30
CA PRO A 152 -19.20 -30.64 -14.31
C PRO A 152 -18.33 -29.43 -13.93
N ARG A 153 -18.24 -29.14 -12.63
CA ARG A 153 -17.36 -28.12 -12.06
C ARG A 153 -15.91 -28.46 -12.40
N THR A 154 -15.35 -27.83 -13.42
CA THR A 154 -13.92 -27.77 -13.63
C THR A 154 -13.35 -26.69 -12.69
N HIS A 155 -12.45 -27.14 -11.80
CA HIS A 155 -11.54 -26.34 -10.98
C HIS A 155 -12.08 -25.73 -9.68
N MET A 156 -12.40 -26.58 -8.69
CA MET A 156 -11.99 -26.34 -7.29
C MET A 156 -11.94 -27.69 -6.57
N GLN A 157 -10.82 -28.41 -6.70
CA GLN A 157 -10.50 -29.52 -5.82
C GLN A 157 -8.99 -29.58 -5.65
N ALA A 158 -8.54 -29.48 -4.40
CA ALA A 158 -7.15 -29.70 -4.02
C ALA A 158 -6.66 -31.05 -4.56
N PRO A 159 -5.39 -31.19 -4.98
CA PRO A 159 -4.88 -32.44 -5.52
C PRO A 159 -4.64 -33.43 -4.38
N ILE A 160 -5.70 -34.08 -3.91
CA ILE A 160 -5.61 -35.22 -3.01
C ILE A 160 -5.82 -36.47 -3.85
N LEU A 161 -4.76 -37.26 -3.98
CA LEU A 161 -4.61 -38.51 -4.73
C LEU A 161 -4.75 -38.41 -6.27
N MET A 162 -3.63 -38.07 -6.92
CA MET A 162 -3.43 -38.51 -8.31
C MET A 162 -3.27 -40.02 -8.36
N LYS A 163 -4.12 -40.66 -9.17
CA LYS A 163 -4.03 -42.07 -9.57
C LYS A 163 -2.67 -42.34 -10.21
N ALA A 164 -1.87 -43.20 -9.58
CA ALA A 164 -0.56 -43.58 -10.06
C ALA A 164 -0.60 -44.09 -11.51
N SER A 165 0.30 -43.54 -12.32
CA SER A 165 0.63 -44.03 -13.66
C SER A 165 1.00 -45.51 -13.59
N ARG A 166 0.19 -46.37 -14.22
CA ARG A 166 0.43 -47.81 -14.35
C ARG A 166 1.54 -48.07 -15.38
N ARG A 167 2.80 -47.80 -15.03
CA ARG A 167 4.02 -48.31 -15.70
C ARG A 167 5.23 -48.06 -14.79
N PRO A 168 5.70 -49.05 -14.01
CA PRO A 168 6.84 -48.87 -13.10
C PRO A 168 8.14 -49.10 -13.87
N THR A 169 8.50 -48.19 -14.76
CA THR A 169 9.89 -48.16 -15.26
C THR A 169 10.69 -47.31 -14.29
N ARG A 170 11.34 -47.99 -13.34
CA ARG A 170 12.43 -47.50 -12.45
C ARG A 170 12.21 -46.08 -11.93
N ALA A 171 11.75 -45.95 -10.69
CA ALA A 171 11.87 -44.71 -9.93
C ALA A 171 13.36 -44.30 -9.92
N LYS A 172 13.74 -43.35 -10.78
CA LYS A 172 15.02 -42.66 -10.66
C LYS A 172 14.93 -41.90 -9.35
N MET A 173 15.69 -42.34 -8.35
CA MET A 173 15.92 -41.53 -7.17
C MET A 173 16.41 -40.17 -7.66
N ALA A 174 15.75 -39.09 -7.21
CA ALA A 174 16.20 -37.74 -7.48
C ALA A 174 17.70 -37.66 -7.13
N THR A 175 18.50 -37.19 -8.08
CA THR A 175 19.95 -37.08 -7.89
C THR A 175 20.24 -36.19 -6.67
N ASP A 176 21.36 -36.39 -5.96
CA ASP A 176 21.63 -35.61 -4.73
C ASP A 176 21.60 -34.08 -4.95
N ARG A 177 21.84 -33.64 -6.19
CA ARG A 177 21.66 -32.25 -6.62
C ARG A 177 20.19 -31.83 -6.61
N GLU A 178 19.32 -32.59 -7.26
CA GLU A 178 17.86 -32.35 -7.25
C GLU A 178 17.27 -32.49 -5.84
N ARG A 179 17.84 -33.39 -5.02
CA ARG A 179 17.40 -33.56 -3.62
C ARG A 179 17.75 -32.35 -2.76
N ARG A 180 18.91 -31.73 -2.99
CA ARG A 180 19.33 -30.49 -2.31
C ARG A 180 18.54 -29.27 -2.79
N GLU A 181 18.26 -29.20 -4.09
CA GLU A 181 17.45 -28.15 -4.70
C GLU A 181 15.99 -28.20 -4.21
N LEU A 182 15.40 -29.40 -4.15
CA LEU A 182 14.08 -29.61 -3.57
C LEU A 182 14.03 -29.28 -2.07
N LEU A 183 15.07 -29.60 -1.31
CA LEU A 183 15.15 -29.21 0.11
C LEU A 183 15.18 -27.69 0.27
N MET A 184 16.01 -27.01 -0.53
CA MET A 184 16.13 -25.54 -0.53
C MET A 184 14.82 -24.86 -0.95
N GLN A 185 14.11 -25.43 -1.92
CA GLN A 185 12.80 -24.96 -2.37
C GLN A 185 11.69 -25.24 -1.33
N SER A 186 11.75 -26.37 -0.61
CA SER A 186 10.76 -26.75 0.40
C SER A 186 10.89 -26.00 1.73
N THR A 187 12.08 -25.47 2.05
CA THR A 187 12.28 -24.60 3.22
C THR A 187 11.78 -23.17 2.99
N SER A 188 11.48 -22.78 1.73
CA SER A 188 10.80 -21.52 1.41
C SER A 188 9.29 -21.76 1.43
N SER A 189 8.61 -21.29 2.48
CA SER A 189 7.20 -21.61 2.74
C SER A 189 6.20 -21.00 1.73
N ASN A 190 6.66 -20.44 0.60
CA ASN A 190 5.75 -19.81 -0.36
C ASN A 190 6.21 -19.81 -1.83
N GLY A 191 7.25 -20.57 -2.21
CA GLY A 191 7.67 -20.69 -3.61
C GLY A 191 8.27 -19.42 -4.24
N GLU A 192 8.46 -18.35 -3.47
CA GLU A 192 9.31 -17.23 -3.87
C GLU A 192 10.77 -17.60 -3.53
N ILE A 193 11.65 -17.48 -4.53
CA ILE A 193 13.09 -17.44 -4.32
C ILE A 193 13.32 -16.27 -3.35
N PRO A 194 13.96 -16.46 -2.20
CA PRO A 194 14.37 -15.33 -1.38
C PRO A 194 15.27 -14.45 -2.24
N ASP A 195 14.79 -13.27 -2.62
CA ASP A 195 15.65 -12.24 -3.16
C ASP A 195 16.72 -11.99 -2.08
N ASP A 196 17.96 -12.44 -2.31
CA ASP A 196 19.16 -12.02 -1.55
C ASP A 196 19.46 -10.52 -1.76
N GLU A 197 18.47 -9.74 -2.18
CA GLU A 197 18.49 -8.31 -2.18
C GLU A 197 18.35 -7.82 -0.75
N ILE A 198 19.49 -7.51 -0.15
CA ILE A 198 19.55 -6.62 1.01
C ILE A 198 18.84 -5.31 0.61
N ASN A 199 17.58 -5.20 1.02
CA ASN A 199 16.70 -4.07 0.77
C ASN A 199 17.11 -2.92 1.70
N VAL A 200 18.25 -2.30 1.39
CA VAL A 200 18.67 -1.05 2.01
C VAL A 200 17.79 0.03 1.42
N SER A 201 16.87 0.55 2.23
CA SER A 201 15.96 1.64 1.87
C SER A 201 16.76 2.82 1.31
N ILE A 202 16.48 3.18 0.06
CA ILE A 202 16.93 4.44 -0.53
C ILE A 202 16.45 5.57 0.41
N PRO A 203 17.32 6.50 0.81
CA PRO A 203 16.92 7.62 1.66
C PRO A 203 15.77 8.37 0.98
N LYS A 204 14.60 8.38 1.64
CA LYS A 204 13.37 9.00 1.12
C LYS A 204 13.63 10.47 0.80
N THR A 205 13.18 10.87 -0.39
CA THR A 205 13.34 12.24 -0.88
C THR A 205 12.63 13.23 0.07
N PRO A 206 13.07 14.49 0.15
CA PRO A 206 12.41 15.49 1.00
C PRO A 206 10.91 15.66 0.67
N ALA A 207 10.52 15.44 -0.60
CA ALA A 207 9.12 15.45 -1.03
C ALA A 207 8.30 14.29 -0.44
N GLU A 208 8.87 13.09 -0.35
CA GLU A 208 8.21 11.94 0.29
C GLU A 208 8.06 12.15 1.80
N LYS A 209 9.06 12.74 2.45
CA LYS A 209 8.98 13.10 3.88
C LYS A 209 7.85 14.10 4.13
N LEU A 210 7.66 15.08 3.24
CA LEU A 210 6.57 16.05 3.33
C LEU A 210 5.19 15.39 3.16
N ARG A 211 5.02 14.49 2.18
CA ARG A 211 3.76 13.76 1.99
C ARG A 211 3.40 12.92 3.21
N ILE A 212 4.37 12.21 3.78
CA ILE A 212 4.16 11.42 5.00
C ILE A 212 3.83 12.32 6.19
N ALA A 213 4.54 13.43 6.36
CA ALA A 213 4.27 14.39 7.43
C ALA A 213 2.86 14.97 7.32
N LEU A 214 2.39 15.28 6.12
CA LEU A 214 1.04 15.82 5.88
C LEU A 214 -0.04 14.81 6.26
N ILE A 215 0.14 13.53 5.93
CA ILE A 215 -0.77 12.45 6.33
C ILE A 215 -0.81 12.32 7.86
N VAL A 216 0.35 12.36 8.52
CA VAL A 216 0.43 12.25 9.98
C VAL A 216 -0.25 13.44 10.66
N VAL A 217 -0.01 14.67 10.18
CA VAL A 217 -0.67 15.87 10.69
C VAL A 217 -2.19 15.82 10.49
N ALA A 218 -2.64 15.35 9.32
CA ALA A 218 -4.06 15.19 9.04
C ALA A 218 -4.71 14.16 9.98
N ALA A 219 -4.04 13.05 10.28
CA ALA A 219 -4.52 12.05 11.23
C ALA A 219 -4.64 12.60 12.66
N ILE A 220 -3.65 13.39 13.09
CA ILE A 220 -3.68 14.05 14.40
C ILE A 220 -4.84 15.06 14.47
N LEU A 221 -5.03 15.87 13.43
CA LEU A 221 -6.14 16.82 13.35
C LEU A 221 -7.49 16.11 13.44
N LEU A 222 -7.67 14.98 12.74
CA LEU A 222 -8.90 14.20 12.79
C LEU A 222 -9.18 13.66 14.21
N LEU A 223 -8.15 13.12 14.88
CA LEU A 223 -8.27 12.63 16.26
C LEU A 223 -8.61 13.77 17.25
N THR A 224 -7.93 14.91 17.14
CA THR A 224 -8.21 16.07 18.01
C THR A 224 -9.61 16.64 17.78
N GLY A 225 -10.07 16.71 16.52
CA GLY A 225 -11.43 17.12 16.18
C GLY A 225 -12.49 16.17 16.73
N ALA A 226 -12.27 14.86 16.62
CA ALA A 226 -13.16 13.86 17.20
C ALA A 226 -13.23 13.98 18.74
N TYR A 227 -12.09 14.18 19.40
CA TYR A 227 -12.04 14.41 20.85
C TYR A 227 -12.80 15.67 21.28
N PHE A 228 -12.67 16.76 20.53
CA PHE A 228 -13.38 18.00 20.84
C PHE A 228 -14.90 17.86 20.62
N LEU A 229 -15.31 17.12 19.59
CA LEU A 229 -16.71 16.86 19.28
C LEU A 229 -17.38 15.98 20.34
N THR A 230 -16.70 14.95 20.83
CA THR A 230 -17.23 14.10 21.91
C THR A 230 -17.34 14.86 23.23
N THR A 231 -16.33 15.67 23.57
CA THR A 231 -16.30 16.42 24.83
C THR A 231 -17.25 17.61 24.88
N LEU A 232 -17.36 18.40 23.81
CA LEU A 232 -18.21 19.60 23.81
C LEU A 232 -19.65 19.37 23.36
N LEU A 233 -19.91 18.37 22.52
CA LEU A 233 -21.25 18.17 21.95
C LEU A 233 -21.98 17.00 22.61
N ILE A 234 -21.33 15.84 22.73
CA ILE A 234 -21.99 14.60 23.14
C ILE A 234 -22.17 14.53 24.65
N LEU A 235 -21.11 14.79 25.42
CA LEU A 235 -21.15 14.77 26.89
C LEU A 235 -22.23 15.69 27.50
N PRO A 236 -22.33 16.99 27.15
CA PRO A 236 -23.37 17.83 27.73
C PRO A 236 -24.80 17.48 27.27
N GLN A 237 -24.96 16.85 26.10
CA GLN A 237 -26.26 16.33 25.66
C GLN A 237 -26.70 15.14 26.51
N ILE A 238 -25.76 14.23 26.84
CA ILE A 238 -26.03 13.06 27.70
C ILE A 238 -26.39 13.51 29.12
N ASP A 239 -25.68 14.49 29.68
CA ASP A 239 -25.97 14.97 31.02
C ASP A 239 -27.34 15.64 31.10
N LYS A 240 -27.70 16.46 30.10
CA LYS A 240 -29.05 17.03 30.00
C LYS A 240 -30.14 15.96 29.83
N ALA A 241 -29.85 14.88 29.09
CA ALA A 241 -30.79 13.76 28.95
C ALA A 241 -30.99 13.03 30.28
N LYS A 242 -29.91 12.76 31.03
CA LYS A 242 -30.00 12.14 32.36
C LYS A 242 -30.76 13.00 33.36
N GLU A 243 -30.55 14.32 33.34
CA GLU A 243 -31.30 15.25 34.20
C GLU A 243 -32.79 15.25 33.86
N ARG A 244 -33.16 15.20 32.57
CA ARG A 244 -34.55 15.07 32.13
C ARG A 244 -35.17 13.75 32.58
N ASP A 245 -34.47 12.64 32.44
CA ASP A 245 -34.96 11.32 32.89
C ASP A 245 -35.18 11.27 34.40
N LEU A 246 -34.27 11.88 35.17
CA LEU A 246 -34.41 11.97 36.63
C LEU A 246 -35.59 12.87 37.02
N ALA A 247 -35.76 14.00 36.34
CA ALA A 247 -36.92 14.88 36.53
C ALA A 247 -38.24 14.16 36.22
N ASN A 248 -38.29 13.39 35.12
CA ASN A 248 -39.47 12.60 34.75
C ASN A 248 -39.79 11.54 35.80
N LYS A 249 -38.79 10.81 36.31
CA LYS A 249 -38.99 9.82 37.39
C LYS A 249 -39.50 10.46 38.69
N LYS A 250 -39.02 11.66 39.03
CA LYS A 250 -39.52 12.42 40.19
C LYS A 250 -40.96 12.86 40.00
N LEU A 251 -41.30 13.34 38.80
CA LEU A 251 -42.67 13.72 38.46
C LEU A 251 -43.61 12.52 38.51
N GLU A 252 -43.21 11.37 37.95
CA GLU A 252 -43.96 10.12 37.97
C GLU A 252 -44.20 9.61 39.40
N PHE A 253 -43.20 9.71 40.28
CA PHE A 253 -43.36 9.39 41.69
C PHE A 253 -44.35 10.33 42.40
N LEU A 254 -44.23 11.64 42.16
CA LEU A 254 -45.13 12.64 42.77
C LEU A 254 -46.57 12.48 42.28
N THR A 255 -46.76 12.27 40.98
CA THR A 255 -48.09 12.04 40.41
C THR A 255 -48.69 10.75 40.97
N GLY A 256 -47.91 9.65 41.03
CA GLY A 256 -48.34 8.40 41.65
C GLY A 256 -48.77 8.56 43.12
N ALA A 257 -47.94 9.24 43.93
CA ALA A 257 -48.25 9.50 45.34
C ALA A 257 -49.46 10.43 45.54
N LEU A 258 -49.70 11.37 44.63
CA LEU A 258 -50.88 12.24 44.61
C LEU A 258 -52.15 11.45 44.26
N PHE A 259 -52.07 10.55 43.27
CA PHE A 259 -53.20 9.68 42.91
C PHE A 259 -53.56 8.68 44.02
N GLU A 260 -52.59 8.20 44.79
CA GLU A 260 -52.82 7.32 45.94
C GLU A 260 -53.60 8.01 47.07
N LYS A 261 -53.42 9.33 47.24
CA LYS A 261 -54.13 10.16 48.23
C LYS A 261 -55.33 10.93 47.67
N LYS A 262 -55.88 10.49 46.53
CA LYS A 262 -57.02 11.11 45.84
C LYS A 262 -58.29 11.24 46.69
N SER A 263 -58.38 10.51 47.80
CA SER A 263 -59.49 10.59 48.76
C SER A 263 -59.51 11.88 49.59
N ASP A 264 -58.40 12.62 49.67
CA ASP A 264 -58.36 13.91 50.37
C ASP A 264 -58.93 15.02 49.46
N PRO A 265 -59.87 15.86 49.97
CA PRO A 265 -60.60 16.83 49.15
C PRO A 265 -59.70 17.91 48.55
N GLU A 266 -58.63 18.31 49.24
CA GLU A 266 -57.65 19.30 48.75
C GLU A 266 -56.79 18.74 47.61
N ILE A 267 -56.46 17.44 47.64
CA ILE A 267 -55.65 16.77 46.62
C ILE A 267 -56.49 16.50 45.37
N ALA A 268 -57.76 16.15 45.54
CA ALA A 268 -58.71 15.95 44.43
C ALA A 268 -58.91 17.22 43.59
N GLU A 269 -58.96 18.40 44.21
CA GLU A 269 -59.05 19.67 43.48
C GLU A 269 -57.78 19.97 42.67
N ILE A 270 -56.61 19.68 43.23
CA ILE A 270 -55.32 19.86 42.55
C ILE A 270 -55.20 18.90 41.34
N LEU A 271 -55.61 17.64 41.50
CA LEU A 271 -55.63 16.66 40.41
C LEU A 271 -56.60 17.08 39.30
N ALA A 272 -57.80 17.56 39.64
CA ALA A 272 -58.78 18.04 38.65
C ALA A 272 -58.25 19.23 37.85
N ARG A 273 -57.56 20.18 38.51
CA ARG A 273 -56.89 21.30 37.82
C ARG A 273 -55.75 20.81 36.92
N TYR A 274 -54.92 19.89 37.41
CA TYR A 274 -53.82 19.30 36.63
C TYR A 274 -54.33 18.55 35.38
N GLU A 275 -55.36 17.72 35.52
CA GLU A 275 -55.99 17.00 34.41
C GLU A 275 -56.66 17.98 33.42
N SER A 276 -57.25 19.08 33.89
CA SER A 276 -57.85 20.10 33.01
C SER A 276 -56.82 20.85 32.16
N GLU A 277 -55.60 21.01 32.66
CA GLU A 277 -54.55 21.82 32.01
C GLU A 277 -53.59 20.96 31.16
N TYR A 278 -53.38 19.69 31.53
CA TYR A 278 -52.41 18.79 30.88
C TYR A 278 -52.97 17.43 30.42
N GLY A 279 -54.24 17.11 30.67
CA GLY A 279 -54.83 15.77 30.41
C GLY A 279 -55.11 15.42 28.95
N SER A 280 -54.94 16.36 28.01
CA SER A 280 -55.36 16.19 26.60
C SER A 280 -54.37 15.41 25.71
N SER A 281 -53.41 14.66 26.27
CA SER A 281 -52.30 14.06 25.49
C SER A 281 -52.05 12.56 25.71
N GLN A 282 -52.86 11.86 26.51
CA GLN A 282 -52.63 10.43 26.86
C GLN A 282 -53.52 9.41 26.13
N SER A 283 -54.07 9.73 24.97
CA SER A 283 -54.83 8.76 24.16
C SER A 283 -54.25 8.59 22.76
N GLU A 284 -52.96 8.29 22.63
CA GLU A 284 -52.39 7.87 21.34
C GLU A 284 -51.06 7.09 21.47
N THR A 285 -51.04 6.01 22.24
CA THR A 285 -50.07 4.90 22.04
C THR A 285 -50.71 3.59 22.46
N THR A 286 -51.61 3.09 21.61
CA THR A 286 -51.98 1.66 21.59
C THR A 286 -51.03 0.99 20.59
N ASN A 287 -50.06 0.23 21.08
CA ASN A 287 -49.21 -0.63 20.26
C ASN A 287 -50.06 -1.72 19.58
N PRO A 288 -49.96 -1.92 18.25
CA PRO A 288 -50.44 -3.12 17.58
C PRO A 288 -49.27 -4.10 17.40
N ASP A 289 -49.01 -4.93 18.41
CA ASP A 289 -48.22 -6.16 18.26
C ASP A 289 -48.93 -7.28 19.04
N GLU A 290 -50.04 -7.75 18.47
CA GLU A 290 -50.62 -9.05 18.78
C GLU A 290 -51.23 -9.62 17.48
N GLN A 291 -50.37 -9.90 16.50
CA GLN A 291 -50.66 -10.81 15.37
C GLN A 291 -49.43 -11.64 15.00
N ALA A 292 -49.30 -12.78 15.68
CA ALA A 292 -48.71 -14.05 15.27
C ALA A 292 -49.25 -15.05 16.31
N GLU A 293 -49.89 -16.18 16.07
CA GLU A 293 -50.11 -17.09 14.94
C GLU A 293 -51.16 -18.13 15.51
N PRO A 294 -51.77 -19.07 14.75
CA PRO A 294 -51.12 -20.00 13.82
C PRO A 294 -51.56 -19.94 12.35
#